data_AF-A0A0F9BXN3-F1
#
_entry.id   AF-A0A0F9BXN3-F1
#
_cell.length_a   1.000
_cell.length_b   1.000
_cell.length_c   1.000
_cell.angle_alpha   90.00
_cell.angle_beta   90.00
_cell.angle_gamma   90.00
#
_symmetry.space_group_name_H-M   'P 1'
#
loop_
_entity.id
_entity.type
_entity.pdbx_description
1 polymer ?
#
loop_
_entity_poly.entity_id
_entity_poly.type
_entity_poly.pdbx_seq_one_letter_code
_entity_poly.pdbx_strand_id
1 'polypeptide(L)'
;MPTLTERIATDTDASSIASSSNTPVSGNAYTVAVSNRIDAESPNTPTLSGTNGWGVTWTQRGTQVGVSDDIRITLFDGVPNSGVAGVLTADFGGQTQTALGLEIVEWPDADASAIQGQTPVAATANSTTVTATLSAFGNSDNTAYLPMLIRANTTIVPDTGWTELGAEVRVPGFSVGSIYRVGDGDLTPSATIGFDAIWTCIA
;
A
#
# COMPACT_ATOMS: atom_id res chain seq x y z
N MET A 1 2.50 -7.92 15.80
CA MET A 1 2.79 -6.55 15.31
C MET A 1 3.14 -6.67 13.84
N PRO A 2 2.58 -5.83 12.95
CA PRO A 2 2.95 -5.85 11.55
C PRO A 2 4.43 -5.59 11.33
N THR A 3 4.98 -6.18 10.28
CA THR A 3 6.38 -6.03 9.90
C THR A 3 6.48 -5.60 8.44
N LEU A 4 7.12 -4.46 8.20
CA LEU A 4 7.52 -4.08 6.85
C LEU A 4 8.58 -5.07 6.35
N THR A 5 8.21 -5.90 5.38
CA THR A 5 9.11 -6.90 4.79
C THR A 5 10.01 -6.23 3.76
N GLU A 6 9.45 -5.39 2.90
CA GLU A 6 10.18 -4.71 1.84
C GLU A 6 9.45 -3.44 1.41
N ARG A 7 10.22 -2.42 1.04
CA ARG A 7 9.74 -1.21 0.37
C ARG A 7 10.71 -0.82 -0.74
N ILE A 8 10.19 -0.62 -1.94
CA ILE A 8 10.94 -0.20 -3.13
C ILE A 8 10.23 0.99 -3.75
N ALA A 9 10.98 2.00 -4.17
CA ALA A 9 10.49 3.01 -5.09
C ALA A 9 11.56 3.33 -6.14
N THR A 10 11.13 3.63 -7.37
CA THR A 10 12.01 4.00 -8.48
C THR A 10 11.33 5.02 -9.39
N ASP A 11 12.12 5.90 -9.99
CA ASP A 11 11.76 6.86 -11.05
C ASP A 11 12.25 6.39 -12.43
N THR A 12 12.61 5.11 -12.55
CA THR A 12 13.01 4.51 -13.82
C THR A 12 11.79 4.00 -14.56
N ASP A 13 11.66 4.44 -15.82
CA ASP A 13 10.61 4.02 -16.73
C ASP A 13 10.54 2.48 -16.84
N ALA A 14 9.40 1.90 -16.46
CA ALA A 14 9.19 0.46 -16.56
C ALA A 14 7.70 0.10 -16.62
N SER A 15 7.40 -1.06 -17.24
CA SER A 15 6.06 -1.64 -17.30
C SER A 15 5.77 -2.64 -16.17
N SER A 16 6.70 -2.81 -15.23
CA SER A 16 6.56 -3.68 -14.05
C SER A 16 7.56 -3.30 -12.95
N ILE A 17 7.24 -3.61 -11.69
CA ILE A 17 8.16 -3.55 -10.55
C ILE A 17 8.18 -4.89 -9.82
N ALA A 18 9.37 -5.38 -9.46
CA ALA A 18 9.55 -6.64 -8.79
C ALA A 18 10.18 -6.44 -7.39
N SER A 19 9.75 -7.26 -6.44
CA SER A 19 10.36 -7.37 -5.11
C SER A 19 11.74 -8.03 -5.19
N SER A 20 12.53 -7.95 -4.13
CA SER A 20 13.61 -8.92 -3.93
C SER A 20 13.03 -10.31 -3.61
N SER A 21 13.87 -11.34 -3.66
CA SER A 21 13.44 -12.70 -3.34
C SER A 21 13.26 -12.86 -1.82
N ASN A 22 12.01 -12.96 -1.38
CA ASN A 22 11.64 -13.06 0.03
C ASN A 22 11.02 -14.43 0.35
N THR A 23 11.22 -14.92 1.57
CA THR A 23 10.62 -16.16 2.07
C THR A 23 9.47 -15.81 3.00
N PRO A 24 8.21 -16.04 2.60
CA PRO A 24 7.07 -15.67 3.42
C PRO A 24 6.85 -16.69 4.54
N VAL A 25 6.14 -16.27 5.58
CA VAL A 25 5.62 -17.17 6.60
C VAL A 25 4.26 -17.68 6.13
N SER A 26 4.18 -18.98 5.87
CA SER A 26 2.93 -19.63 5.47
C SER A 26 1.85 -19.44 6.54
N GLY A 27 0.65 -19.06 6.12
CA GLY A 27 -0.50 -18.83 7.00
C GLY A 27 -0.61 -17.41 7.56
N ASN A 28 0.45 -16.60 7.49
CA ASN A 28 0.35 -15.18 7.86
C ASN A 28 -0.34 -14.40 6.74
N ALA A 29 -1.08 -13.36 7.11
CA ALA A 29 -1.64 -12.43 6.14
C ALA A 29 -0.57 -11.46 5.66
N TYR A 30 -0.61 -11.09 4.39
CA TYR A 30 0.24 -10.07 3.79
C TYR A 30 -0.62 -9.04 3.08
N THR A 31 -0.23 -7.78 3.20
CA THR A 31 -0.73 -6.71 2.34
C THR A 31 0.39 -6.22 1.42
N VAL A 32 0.01 -5.85 0.20
CA VAL A 32 0.93 -5.30 -0.78
C VAL A 32 0.34 -4.02 -1.35
N ALA A 33 0.98 -2.89 -1.09
CA ALA A 33 0.64 -1.63 -1.72
C ALA A 33 1.54 -1.42 -2.95
N VAL A 34 0.91 -1.22 -4.10
CA VAL A 34 1.57 -0.87 -5.34
C VAL A 34 1.20 0.56 -5.69
N SER A 35 2.19 1.39 -5.89
CA SER A 35 2.02 2.77 -6.33
C SER A 35 2.64 2.96 -7.70
N ASN A 36 2.00 3.74 -8.56
CA ASN A 36 2.53 4.05 -9.88
C ASN A 36 2.13 5.43 -10.36
N ARG A 37 2.95 5.98 -11.25
CA ARG A 37 2.77 7.28 -11.89
C ARG A 37 3.06 7.15 -13.37
N ILE A 38 2.33 7.92 -14.18
CA ILE A 38 2.67 8.13 -15.59
C ILE A 38 2.34 9.57 -15.96
N ASP A 39 3.15 10.21 -16.79
CA ASP A 39 2.87 11.59 -17.20
C ASP A 39 1.78 11.65 -18.28
N ALA A 40 0.86 12.60 -18.12
CA ALA A 40 -0.16 12.99 -19.11
C ALA A 40 -1.24 11.95 -19.49
N GLU A 41 -1.34 10.84 -18.76
CA GLU A 41 -2.48 9.91 -18.86
C GLU A 41 -2.76 9.20 -17.53
N SER A 42 -3.82 8.39 -17.49
CA SER A 42 -4.14 7.61 -16.30
C SER A 42 -3.26 6.37 -16.18
N PRO A 43 -2.59 6.14 -15.04
CA PRO A 43 -1.85 4.92 -14.78
C PRO A 43 -2.80 3.71 -14.79
N ASN A 44 -2.37 2.61 -15.38
CA ASN A 44 -3.06 1.33 -15.35
C ASN A 44 -3.16 0.80 -13.92
N THR A 45 -4.24 0.09 -13.62
CA THR A 45 -4.31 -0.73 -12.41
C THR A 45 -3.26 -1.84 -12.53
N PRO A 46 -2.30 -1.97 -11.60
CA PRO A 46 -1.39 -3.10 -11.61
C PRO A 46 -2.17 -4.41 -11.45
N THR A 47 -1.61 -5.48 -12.02
CA THR A 47 -1.91 -6.84 -11.59
C THR A 47 -0.74 -7.34 -10.74
N LEU A 48 -1.05 -8.08 -9.67
CA LEU A 48 -0.03 -8.64 -8.80
C LEU A 48 0.17 -10.12 -9.16
N SER A 49 1.35 -10.43 -9.64
CA SER A 49 1.80 -11.77 -10.00
C SER A 49 3.12 -12.06 -9.31
N GLY A 50 3.74 -13.22 -9.59
CA GLY A 50 4.95 -13.61 -8.89
C GLY A 50 4.62 -14.36 -7.60
N THR A 51 4.50 -15.68 -7.75
CA THR A 51 4.21 -16.61 -6.66
C THR A 51 5.02 -17.91 -6.79
N ASN A 52 6.07 -17.91 -7.63
CA ASN A 52 7.02 -19.02 -7.73
C ASN A 52 7.77 -19.12 -6.39
N GLY A 53 7.15 -19.74 -5.39
CA GLY A 53 7.62 -19.84 -4.02
C GLY A 53 6.50 -19.63 -2.99
N TRP A 54 5.71 -18.58 -3.11
CA TRP A 54 4.75 -18.16 -2.07
C TRP A 54 3.42 -18.94 -2.09
N GLY A 55 3.00 -19.40 -3.28
CA GLY A 55 1.75 -20.17 -3.44
C GLY A 55 0.46 -19.41 -3.08
N VAL A 56 0.48 -18.08 -3.17
CA VAL A 56 -0.62 -17.18 -2.77
C VAL A 56 -1.53 -16.83 -3.95
N THR A 57 -2.81 -16.57 -3.69
CA THR A 57 -3.68 -15.84 -4.62
C THR A 57 -3.93 -14.45 -4.06
N TRP A 58 -3.49 -13.43 -4.78
CA TRP A 58 -3.64 -12.04 -4.38
C TRP A 58 -5.03 -11.52 -4.73
N THR A 59 -5.70 -10.92 -3.76
CA THR A 59 -6.99 -10.25 -3.98
C THR A 59 -6.76 -8.74 -3.97
N GLN A 60 -7.22 -8.05 -5.02
CA GLN A 60 -7.23 -6.59 -5.01
C GLN A 60 -8.34 -6.10 -4.07
N ARG A 61 -7.96 -5.31 -3.06
CA ARG A 61 -8.90 -4.75 -2.08
C ARG A 61 -9.36 -3.35 -2.42
N GLY A 62 -8.52 -2.56 -3.10
CA GLY A 62 -8.88 -1.21 -3.51
C GLY A 62 -7.87 -0.63 -4.48
N THR A 63 -8.32 0.32 -5.28
CA THR A 63 -7.45 1.16 -6.10
C THR A 63 -7.95 2.61 -6.04
N GLN A 64 -7.01 3.53 -5.93
CA GLN A 64 -7.28 4.97 -5.96
C GLN A 64 -6.43 5.63 -7.02
N VAL A 65 -7.05 6.52 -7.77
CA VAL A 65 -6.37 7.43 -8.69
C VAL A 65 -6.34 8.82 -8.08
N GLY A 66 -5.27 9.56 -8.35
CA GLY A 66 -5.07 10.92 -7.86
C GLY A 66 -5.96 11.94 -8.52
N VAL A 67 -6.07 13.11 -7.91
CA VAL A 67 -6.91 14.20 -8.43
C VAL A 67 -6.48 14.67 -9.83
N SER A 68 -5.18 14.63 -10.12
CA SER A 68 -4.63 14.95 -11.44
C SER A 68 -4.54 13.74 -12.38
N ASP A 69 -5.14 12.62 -11.98
CA ASP A 69 -5.25 11.36 -12.71
C ASP A 69 -3.95 10.67 -13.13
N ASP A 70 -2.78 11.23 -12.84
CA ASP A 70 -1.46 10.75 -13.27
C ASP A 70 -0.75 9.86 -12.24
N ILE A 71 -1.34 9.64 -11.05
CA ILE A 71 -0.81 8.68 -10.07
C ILE A 71 -1.90 7.75 -9.55
N ARG A 72 -1.49 6.56 -9.10
CA ARG A 72 -2.36 5.52 -8.57
C ARG A 72 -1.72 4.81 -7.39
N ILE A 73 -2.54 4.38 -6.45
CA ILE A 73 -2.19 3.36 -5.46
C ILE A 73 -3.22 2.23 -5.50
N THR A 74 -2.75 0.99 -5.45
CA THR A 74 -3.58 -0.21 -5.45
C THR A 74 -3.10 -1.12 -4.32
N LEU A 75 -4.04 -1.63 -3.54
CA LEU A 75 -3.76 -2.47 -2.39
C LEU A 75 -4.29 -3.88 -2.64
N PHE A 76 -3.41 -4.84 -2.43
CA PHE A 76 -3.67 -6.26 -2.50
C PHE A 76 -3.48 -6.89 -1.12
N ASP A 77 -4.11 -8.03 -0.92
CA ASP A 77 -3.83 -8.91 0.20
C ASP A 77 -3.79 -10.38 -0.24
N GLY A 78 -3.18 -11.20 0.60
CA GLY A 78 -3.03 -12.61 0.33
C GLY A 78 -2.46 -13.36 1.52
N VAL A 79 -2.69 -14.66 1.52
CA VAL A 79 -2.23 -15.58 2.56
C VAL A 79 -1.38 -16.67 1.88
N PRO A 80 -0.04 -16.58 1.98
CA PRO A 80 0.85 -17.59 1.45
C PRO A 80 0.58 -18.96 2.07
N ASN A 81 0.62 -20.01 1.26
CA ASN A 81 0.48 -21.40 1.70
C ASN A 81 1.80 -22.19 1.58
N SER A 82 2.90 -21.48 1.29
CA SER A 82 4.24 -22.03 1.11
C SER A 82 5.25 -21.05 1.66
N GLY A 83 6.29 -21.57 2.32
CA GLY A 83 7.43 -20.80 2.85
C GLY A 83 8.65 -20.92 1.94
N VAL A 84 8.47 -20.92 0.63
CA VAL A 84 9.56 -20.98 -0.35
C VAL A 84 9.87 -19.57 -0.85
N ALA A 85 11.16 -19.25 -0.93
CA ALA A 85 11.62 -17.97 -1.43
C ALA A 85 11.10 -17.70 -2.85
N GLY A 86 10.67 -16.47 -3.10
CA GLY A 86 10.14 -16.06 -4.40
C GLY A 86 10.09 -14.55 -4.55
N VAL A 87 9.85 -14.12 -5.79
CA VAL A 87 9.73 -12.72 -6.18
C VAL A 87 8.28 -12.42 -6.51
N LEU A 88 7.80 -11.30 -5.97
CA LEU A 88 6.52 -10.69 -6.30
C LEU A 88 6.71 -9.67 -7.43
N THR A 89 5.76 -9.55 -8.34
CA THR A 89 5.83 -8.63 -9.48
C THR A 89 4.50 -7.96 -9.72
N ALA A 90 4.49 -6.63 -9.64
CA ALA A 90 3.38 -5.82 -10.11
C ALA A 90 3.60 -5.48 -11.60
N ASP A 91 2.63 -5.83 -12.45
CA ASP A 91 2.66 -5.61 -13.89
C ASP A 91 1.56 -4.62 -14.32
N PHE A 92 1.89 -3.69 -15.21
CA PHE A 92 1.00 -2.60 -15.64
C PHE A 92 0.40 -2.84 -17.05
N GLY A 93 0.33 -4.09 -17.50
CA GLY A 93 -0.26 -4.47 -18.78
C GLY A 93 0.51 -3.93 -19.99
N GLY A 94 1.82 -3.74 -19.84
CA GLY A 94 2.69 -3.13 -20.86
C GLY A 94 2.70 -1.60 -20.88
N GLN A 95 1.87 -0.90 -20.09
CA GLN A 95 1.96 0.55 -19.97
C GLN A 95 3.20 0.93 -19.15
N THR A 96 4.10 1.69 -19.76
CA THR A 96 5.33 2.17 -19.10
C THR A 96 4.98 3.28 -18.13
N GLN A 97 5.27 3.06 -16.85
CA GLN A 97 5.12 4.04 -15.78
C GLN A 97 6.42 4.81 -15.61
N THR A 98 6.35 6.08 -15.19
CA THR A 98 7.52 6.95 -14.96
C THR A 98 7.98 6.96 -13.50
N ALA A 99 7.14 6.50 -12.58
CA ALA A 99 7.56 6.17 -11.22
C ALA A 99 6.75 5.00 -10.67
N LEU A 100 7.41 4.17 -9.88
CA LEU A 100 6.89 2.90 -9.37
C LEU A 100 7.23 2.73 -7.90
N GLY A 101 6.31 2.13 -7.17
CA GLY A 101 6.43 1.84 -5.74
C GLY A 101 5.81 0.48 -5.41
N LEU A 102 6.47 -0.25 -4.51
CA LEU A 102 5.99 -1.53 -4.00
C LEU A 102 6.34 -1.62 -2.51
N GLU A 103 5.34 -1.95 -1.70
CA GLU A 103 5.48 -2.16 -0.27
C GLU A 103 4.84 -3.49 0.12
N ILE A 104 5.56 -4.32 0.88
CA ILE A 104 5.10 -5.61 1.39
C ILE A 104 5.08 -5.56 2.92
N VAL A 105 3.92 -5.80 3.53
CA VAL A 105 3.76 -5.85 4.98
C VAL A 105 3.21 -7.21 5.40
N GLU A 106 3.88 -7.83 6.36
CA GLU A 106 3.44 -9.05 7.03
C GLU A 106 2.60 -8.72 8.26
N TRP A 107 1.47 -9.40 8.41
CA TRP A 107 0.55 -9.29 9.55
C TRP A 107 0.52 -10.62 10.29
N PRO A 108 1.47 -10.87 11.22
CA PRO A 108 1.42 -12.07 12.03
C PRO A 108 0.17 -12.04 12.90
N ASP A 109 -0.47 -13.20 13.04
CA ASP A 109 -1.67 -13.42 13.86
C ASP A 109 -2.95 -12.71 13.39
N ALA A 110 -2.95 -12.04 12.23
CA ALA A 110 -4.16 -11.50 11.64
C ALA A 110 -5.05 -12.63 11.10
N ASP A 111 -6.37 -12.51 11.30
CA ASP A 111 -7.33 -13.42 10.70
C ASP A 111 -7.38 -13.20 9.18
N ALA A 112 -6.69 -14.07 8.47
CA ALA A 112 -6.66 -14.22 7.02
C ALA A 112 -8.04 -14.20 6.34
N SER A 113 -9.10 -14.60 7.05
CA SER A 113 -10.47 -14.65 6.52
C SER A 113 -11.25 -13.34 6.68
N ALA A 114 -10.74 -12.40 7.47
CA ALA A 114 -11.44 -11.19 7.90
C ALA A 114 -10.87 -9.88 7.33
N ILE A 115 -9.94 -9.94 6.36
CA ILE A 115 -9.38 -8.74 5.73
C ILE A 115 -10.49 -8.00 4.96
N GLN A 116 -10.95 -6.88 5.52
CA GLN A 116 -11.99 -6.06 4.90
C GLN A 116 -11.33 -4.97 4.06
N GLY A 117 -11.53 -5.08 2.75
CA GLY A 117 -11.14 -4.03 1.82
C GLY A 117 -11.98 -2.79 2.10
N GLN A 118 -11.34 -1.72 2.56
CA GLN A 118 -12.00 -0.43 2.72
C GLN A 118 -11.81 0.39 1.44
N THR A 119 -12.82 1.19 1.12
CA THR A 119 -12.78 2.05 -0.06
C THR A 119 -11.62 3.03 0.09
N PRO A 120 -10.73 3.13 -0.90
CA PRO A 120 -9.70 4.14 -0.90
C PRO A 120 -10.29 5.55 -0.83
N VAL A 121 -9.59 6.44 -0.14
CA VAL A 121 -9.97 7.86 -0.03
C VAL A 121 -8.85 8.69 -0.64
N ALA A 122 -9.15 9.40 -1.73
CA ALA A 122 -8.24 10.41 -2.25
C ALA A 122 -8.32 11.67 -1.39
N ALA A 123 -7.16 12.23 -1.03
CA ALA A 123 -7.11 13.62 -0.60
C ALA A 123 -7.33 14.54 -1.81
N THR A 124 -8.03 15.65 -1.61
CA THR A 124 -8.06 16.74 -2.57
C THR A 124 -6.69 17.43 -2.64
N ALA A 125 -6.29 17.86 -3.84
CA ALA A 125 -5.03 18.57 -4.05
C ALA A 125 -4.91 19.76 -3.07
N ASN A 126 -3.75 19.90 -2.42
CA ASN A 126 -3.40 20.88 -1.38
C ASN A 126 -3.94 20.63 0.04
N SER A 127 -4.44 19.44 0.38
CA SER A 127 -4.81 19.15 1.76
C SER A 127 -3.57 18.85 2.61
N THR A 128 -3.31 19.65 3.64
CA THR A 128 -2.24 19.38 4.63
C THR A 128 -2.61 18.28 5.63
N THR A 129 -3.89 17.87 5.61
CA THR A 129 -4.45 16.84 6.48
C THR A 129 -5.30 15.94 5.62
N VAL A 130 -5.09 14.64 5.73
CA VAL A 130 -5.94 13.68 5.03
C VAL A 130 -6.68 12.88 6.06
N THR A 131 -8.02 12.83 5.94
CA THR A 131 -8.87 11.97 6.73
C THR A 131 -9.46 10.92 5.80
N ALA A 132 -9.17 9.64 6.06
CA ALA A 132 -9.92 8.56 5.45
C ALA A 132 -11.08 8.20 6.38
N THR A 133 -12.30 8.09 5.84
CA THR A 133 -13.46 7.62 6.60
C THR A 133 -13.64 6.15 6.33
N LEU A 134 -13.43 5.35 7.38
CA LEU A 134 -13.57 3.92 7.36
C LEU A 134 -14.99 3.50 7.75
N SER A 135 -15.42 2.37 7.18
CA SER A 135 -16.60 1.67 7.69
C SER A 135 -16.30 1.09 9.07
N ALA A 136 -17.34 1.00 9.90
CA ALA A 136 -17.25 0.40 11.23
C ALA A 136 -16.60 -0.98 11.18
N PHE A 137 -15.57 -1.19 12.00
CA PHE A 137 -15.00 -2.52 12.16
C PHE A 137 -16.03 -3.47 12.76
N GLY A 138 -16.05 -4.71 12.29
CA GLY A 138 -16.86 -5.77 12.90
C GLY A 138 -16.35 -6.19 14.28
N ASN A 139 -15.09 -5.87 14.60
CA ASN A 139 -14.42 -6.15 15.87
C ASN A 139 -13.44 -5.01 16.23
N SER A 140 -13.41 -4.62 17.50
CA SER A 140 -12.48 -3.62 18.05
C SER A 140 -11.01 -4.05 18.06
N ASP A 141 -10.73 -5.33 17.84
CA ASP A 141 -9.36 -5.88 17.75
C ASP A 141 -8.76 -5.73 16.34
N ASN A 142 -9.55 -5.26 15.37
CA ASN A 142 -9.08 -5.06 14.01
C ASN A 142 -7.95 -4.01 13.96
N THR A 143 -7.07 -4.18 12.99
CA THR A 143 -5.92 -3.29 12.78
C THR A 143 -6.14 -2.51 11.50
N ALA A 144 -5.99 -1.20 11.59
CA ALA A 144 -6.10 -0.30 10.45
C ALA A 144 -4.72 -0.10 9.82
N TYR A 145 -4.65 -0.18 8.49
CA TYR A 145 -3.42 -0.02 7.71
C TYR A 145 -3.64 0.98 6.58
N LEU A 146 -2.79 2.01 6.52
CA LEU A 146 -2.83 3.06 5.50
C LEU A 146 -1.50 3.13 4.76
N PRO A 147 -1.41 2.55 3.56
CA PRO A 147 -0.35 2.86 2.63
C PRO A 147 -0.60 4.21 1.94
N MET A 148 0.51 4.85 1.60
CA MET A 148 0.60 6.28 1.34
C MET A 148 1.44 6.50 0.09
N LEU A 149 0.89 7.19 -0.89
CA LEU A 149 1.61 7.73 -2.04
C LEU A 149 1.64 9.26 -1.97
N ILE A 150 2.84 9.84 -1.96
CA ILE A 150 3.05 11.27 -1.78
C ILE A 150 3.81 11.85 -2.98
N ARG A 151 3.34 12.98 -3.53
CA ARG A 151 3.95 13.63 -4.72
C ARG A 151 5.21 14.46 -4.43
N ALA A 152 5.66 14.46 -3.18
CA ALA A 152 6.77 15.29 -2.75
C ALA A 152 7.52 14.64 -1.59
N ASN A 153 8.78 15.05 -1.44
CA ASN A 153 9.59 14.64 -0.31
C ASN A 153 9.14 15.40 0.94
N THR A 154 8.23 14.82 1.71
CA THR A 154 7.75 15.37 2.98
C THR A 154 7.74 14.30 4.06
N THR A 155 7.89 14.70 5.31
CA THR A 155 7.81 13.78 6.44
C THR A 155 6.35 13.43 6.71
N ILE A 156 6.05 12.14 6.82
CA ILE A 156 4.77 11.67 7.33
C ILE A 156 4.77 11.88 8.84
N VAL A 157 3.78 12.62 9.36
CA VAL A 157 3.54 12.73 10.80
C VAL A 157 2.24 12.00 11.10
N PRO A 158 2.30 10.76 11.62
CA PRO A 158 1.10 10.01 11.98
C PRO A 158 0.35 10.71 13.12
N ASP A 159 -0.97 10.58 13.12
CA ASP A 159 -1.78 11.06 14.24
C ASP A 159 -1.53 10.24 15.52
N THR A 160 -2.00 10.76 16.65
CA THR A 160 -1.87 10.05 17.93
C THR A 160 -2.53 8.67 17.85
N GLY A 161 -1.78 7.63 18.22
CA GLY A 161 -2.22 6.24 18.16
C GLY A 161 -1.78 5.50 16.89
N TRP A 162 -1.33 6.22 15.86
CA TRP A 162 -0.76 5.65 14.64
C TRP A 162 0.75 5.49 14.74
N THR A 163 1.26 4.43 14.13
CA THR A 163 2.69 4.10 14.08
C THR A 163 3.15 4.00 12.63
N GLU A 164 4.27 4.63 12.29
CA GLU A 164 4.89 4.51 10.96
C GLU A 164 5.54 3.13 10.79
N LEU A 165 5.32 2.51 9.63
CA LEU A 165 5.97 1.25 9.26
C LEU A 165 7.27 1.55 8.53
N GLY A 166 8.37 1.63 9.28
CA GLY A 166 9.71 1.83 8.72
C GLY A 166 9.88 3.16 7.99
N ALA A 167 11.10 3.44 7.51
CA ALA A 167 11.39 4.71 6.85
C ALA A 167 10.75 4.80 5.45
N GLU A 168 10.11 5.93 5.16
CA GLU A 168 9.66 6.30 3.81
C GLU A 168 10.79 6.18 2.76
N VAL A 169 10.46 5.69 1.57
CA VAL A 169 11.38 5.67 0.43
C VAL A 169 10.98 6.78 -0.55
N ARG A 170 11.96 7.58 -0.95
CA ARG A 170 11.76 8.81 -1.73
C ARG A 170 12.48 8.72 -3.07
N VAL A 171 11.77 9.02 -4.15
CA VAL A 171 12.34 9.34 -5.47
C VAL A 171 11.79 10.69 -5.95
N PRO A 172 12.40 11.35 -6.95
CA PRO A 172 11.96 12.67 -7.40
C PRO A 172 10.45 12.75 -7.70
N GLY A 173 9.71 13.53 -6.90
CA GLY A 173 8.27 13.77 -7.11
C GLY A 173 7.35 12.56 -6.81
N PHE A 174 7.87 11.55 -6.11
CA PHE A 174 7.15 10.32 -5.78
C PHE A 174 7.75 9.69 -4.51
N SER A 175 6.97 9.54 -3.45
CA SER A 175 7.41 8.88 -2.22
C SER A 175 6.37 7.91 -1.71
N VAL A 176 6.84 6.82 -1.11
CA VAL A 176 6.00 5.72 -0.61
C VAL A 176 6.27 5.52 0.87
N GLY A 177 5.20 5.43 1.65
CA GLY A 177 5.24 5.13 3.08
C GLY A 177 3.96 4.48 3.56
N SER A 178 3.91 4.11 4.83
CA SER A 178 2.69 3.61 5.44
C SER A 178 2.66 3.76 6.95
N ILE A 179 1.44 3.83 7.48
CA ILE A 179 1.16 3.87 8.91
C ILE A 179 0.15 2.78 9.27
N TYR A 180 0.16 2.36 10.52
CA TYR A 180 -0.81 1.41 11.06
C TYR A 180 -1.25 1.79 12.47
N ARG A 181 -2.40 1.27 12.89
CA ARG A 181 -2.94 1.40 14.24
C ARG A 181 -3.65 0.13 14.65
N VAL A 182 -3.30 -0.40 15.82
CA VAL A 182 -3.86 -1.65 16.35
C VAL A 182 -4.98 -1.35 17.32
N GLY A 183 -6.13 -2.00 17.12
CA GLY A 183 -7.27 -1.91 18.02
C GLY A 183 -7.97 -0.55 17.96
N ASP A 184 -8.88 -0.32 18.90
CA ASP A 184 -9.61 0.94 19.19
C ASP A 184 -10.72 1.40 18.23
N GLY A 185 -10.87 0.75 17.08
CA GLY A 185 -12.01 0.98 16.20
C GLY A 185 -12.06 2.40 15.61
N ASP A 186 -10.90 3.05 15.47
CA ASP A 186 -10.77 4.35 14.81
C ASP A 186 -11.27 4.30 13.37
N LEU A 187 -12.46 4.88 13.15
CA LEU A 187 -13.11 4.93 11.84
C LEU A 187 -12.66 6.13 11.02
N THR A 188 -11.78 6.97 11.54
CA THR A 188 -11.36 8.22 10.90
C THR A 188 -9.86 8.41 11.00
N PRO A 189 -9.05 7.47 10.48
CA PRO A 189 -7.61 7.65 10.37
C PRO A 189 -7.29 8.98 9.69
N SER A 190 -6.40 9.76 10.29
CA SER A 190 -5.78 10.89 9.61
C SER A 190 -4.28 10.92 9.76
N ALA A 191 -3.64 11.63 8.83
CA ALA A 191 -2.24 11.96 8.88
C ALA A 191 -2.05 13.39 8.40
N THR A 192 -1.10 14.09 9.02
CA THR A 192 -0.67 15.41 8.55
C THR A 192 0.49 15.24 7.58
N ILE A 193 0.35 15.81 6.38
CA ILE A 193 1.29 15.63 5.27
C ILE A 193 1.48 17.00 4.61
N GLY A 194 2.69 17.35 4.20
CA GLY A 194 2.96 18.67 3.63
C GLY A 194 2.44 18.89 2.20
N PHE A 195 1.90 17.87 1.51
CA PHE A 195 1.62 17.88 0.06
C PHE A 195 0.57 16.84 -0.38
N ASP A 196 0.28 16.81 -1.69
CA ASP A 196 -0.63 15.89 -2.38
C ASP A 196 -0.32 14.41 -2.17
N ALA A 197 -1.40 13.65 -2.02
CA ALA A 197 -1.43 12.57 -1.08
C ALA A 197 -2.55 11.57 -1.45
N ILE A 198 -2.23 10.32 -1.75
CA ILE A 198 -3.23 9.26 -2.01
C ILE A 198 -3.03 8.09 -1.08
N TRP A 199 -4.15 7.57 -0.58
CA TRP A 199 -4.20 6.57 0.47
C TRP A 199 -5.21 5.51 0.07
N THR A 200 -4.97 4.32 0.56
CA THR A 200 -5.98 3.29 0.65
C THR A 200 -5.97 2.77 2.07
N CYS A 201 -7.03 2.09 2.50
CA CYS A 201 -7.09 1.53 3.84
C CYS A 201 -7.49 0.07 3.76
N ILE A 202 -6.91 -0.73 4.64
CA ILE A 202 -7.45 -2.04 5.01
C ILE A 202 -7.71 -2.05 6.50
N ALA A 203 -8.76 -2.79 6.85
CA ALA A 203 -9.30 -2.98 8.19
C ALA A 203 -9.53 -4.46 8.48
#